data_AF-A0A845RF11-F1
#
_entry.id   AF-A0A845RF11-F1
#
_cell.length_a   1.000
_cell.length_b   1.000
_cell.length_c   1.000
_cell.angle_alpha   90.00
_cell.angle_beta   90.00
_cell.angle_gamma   90.00
#
_symmetry.space_group_name_H-M   'P 1'
#
loop_
_entity.id
_entity.type
_entity.pdbx_description
1 polymer ?
#
loop_
_entity_poly.entity_id
_entity_poly.type
_entity_poly.pdbx_seq_one_letter_code
_entity_poly.pdbx_strand_id
1 'polypeptide(L)'
;MYHGENDMEFELSQEERIAAELEGEREQTLKIQLRQDEESRRRSLEPKEPPKKKKLKRELRREALTRLEEAARTQSDFNEVVAWWDKLDENRERRERDHEVLRGGVPLEYGAVQEGTIFPAFLCSPFWRELCSGYFLNIIFGCPYEMHELLADDFLSKMIFELKEDHKELFYYKVLRRYSSAEVGAVLDQTDRNIRKKWARLLKRLQKKLSEHIAEKDGRGRPMMLREKVFLEKYKKSVLDDGKDGW
;
A
#
# COMPACT_ATOMS: atom_id res chain seq x y z
N MET A 1 56.80 -11.77 -2.72
CA MET A 1 56.24 -10.97 -3.83
C MET A 1 54.89 -10.47 -3.36
N TYR A 2 54.71 -9.16 -3.42
CA TYR A 2 53.48 -8.45 -3.06
C TYR A 2 52.36 -8.80 -4.04
N HIS A 3 51.22 -9.30 -3.55
CA HIS A 3 49.98 -9.37 -4.33
C HIS A 3 48.78 -8.68 -3.62
N GLY A 4 48.92 -8.23 -2.37
CA GLY A 4 47.78 -7.71 -1.59
C GLY A 4 47.26 -6.32 -1.96
N GLU A 5 48.01 -5.50 -2.70
CA GLU A 5 47.54 -4.16 -3.10
C GLU A 5 46.64 -4.20 -4.35
N ASN A 6 46.89 -5.13 -5.28
CA ASN A 6 46.09 -5.27 -6.50
C ASN A 6 44.73 -5.94 -6.24
N ASP A 7 44.64 -6.85 -5.26
CA ASP A 7 43.40 -7.57 -4.95
C ASP A 7 42.34 -6.63 -4.32
N MET A 8 42.78 -5.70 -3.46
CA MET A 8 41.90 -4.69 -2.84
C MET A 8 41.37 -3.66 -3.86
N GLU A 9 42.21 -3.21 -4.80
CA GLU A 9 41.80 -2.28 -5.86
C GLU A 9 40.86 -2.96 -6.87
N PHE A 10 41.05 -4.27 -7.11
CA PHE A 10 40.18 -5.09 -7.94
C PHE A 10 38.80 -5.33 -7.30
N GLU A 11 38.74 -5.60 -5.99
CA GLU A 11 37.47 -5.76 -5.26
C GLU A 11 36.67 -4.45 -5.18
N LEU A 12 37.32 -3.32 -4.89
CA LEU A 12 36.66 -2.01 -4.90
C LEU A 12 36.09 -1.66 -6.28
N SER A 13 36.83 -1.97 -7.35
CA SER A 13 36.35 -1.80 -8.72
C SER A 13 35.15 -2.70 -9.05
N GLN A 14 35.06 -3.90 -8.45
CA GLN A 14 33.90 -4.77 -8.60
C GLN A 14 32.69 -4.26 -7.82
N GLU A 15 32.88 -3.81 -6.58
CA GLU A 15 31.81 -3.26 -5.75
C GLU A 15 31.18 -2.02 -6.38
N GLU A 16 32.00 -1.09 -6.90
CA GLU A 16 31.53 0.10 -7.61
C GLU A 16 30.71 -0.27 -8.86
N ARG A 17 31.15 -1.31 -9.60
CA ARG A 17 30.42 -1.81 -10.77
C ARG A 17 29.08 -2.45 -10.40
N ILE A 18 29.05 -3.26 -9.34
CA ILE A 18 27.83 -3.90 -8.84
C ILE A 18 26.86 -2.84 -8.29
N ALA A 19 27.37 -1.85 -7.56
CA ALA A 19 26.57 -0.73 -7.05
C ALA A 19 25.93 0.08 -8.19
N ALA A 20 26.70 0.40 -9.24
CA ALA A 20 26.19 1.09 -10.43
C ALA A 20 25.12 0.27 -11.17
N GLU A 21 25.29 -1.05 -11.27
CA GLU A 21 24.31 -1.95 -11.88
C GLU A 21 23.01 -2.01 -11.07
N LEU A 22 23.13 -2.07 -9.74
CA LEU A 22 21.99 -2.10 -8.80
C LEU A 22 21.21 -0.77 -8.79
N GLU A 23 21.91 0.36 -8.92
CA GLU A 23 21.28 1.66 -9.18
C GLU A 23 20.55 1.68 -10.51
N GLY A 24 21.16 1.15 -11.58
CA GLY A 24 20.52 0.99 -12.89
C GLY A 24 19.23 0.18 -12.83
N GLU A 25 19.22 -0.97 -12.14
CA GLU A 25 18.02 -1.78 -11.91
C GLU A 25 16.94 -1.02 -11.14
N ARG A 26 17.32 -0.30 -10.08
CA ARG A 26 16.40 0.52 -9.27
C ARG A 26 15.78 1.63 -10.10
N GLU A 27 16.56 2.30 -10.94
CA GLU A 27 16.04 3.33 -11.83
C GLU A 27 15.05 2.76 -12.86
N GLN A 28 15.34 1.60 -13.43
CA GLN A 28 14.44 0.95 -14.39
C GLN A 28 13.11 0.56 -13.73
N THR A 29 13.16 -0.04 -12.54
CA THR A 29 11.94 -0.39 -11.78
C THR A 29 11.12 0.85 -11.39
N LEU A 30 11.77 1.95 -10.97
CA LEU A 30 11.11 3.23 -10.70
C LEU A 30 10.45 3.82 -11.95
N LYS A 31 11.12 3.78 -13.11
CA LYS A 31 10.55 4.23 -14.39
C LYS A 31 9.29 3.45 -14.77
N ILE A 32 9.26 2.14 -14.52
CA ILE A 32 8.06 1.30 -14.73
C ILE A 32 6.92 1.71 -13.78
N GLN A 33 7.21 1.89 -12.50
CA GLN A 33 6.21 2.30 -11.51
C GLN A 33 5.60 3.67 -11.83
N LEU A 34 6.44 4.66 -12.15
CA LEU A 34 5.99 6.00 -12.54
C LEU A 34 5.07 5.95 -13.76
N ARG A 35 5.41 5.13 -14.77
CA ARG A 35 4.57 4.94 -15.96
C ARG A 35 3.21 4.35 -15.62
N GLN A 36 3.15 3.33 -14.76
CA GLN A 36 1.89 2.72 -14.31
C GLN A 36 1.02 3.73 -13.53
N ASP A 37 1.65 4.57 -12.71
CA ASP A 37 0.97 5.64 -11.98
C ASP A 37 0.40 6.70 -12.92
N GLU A 38 1.16 7.11 -13.95
CA GLU A 38 0.68 8.05 -14.97
C GLU A 38 -0.48 7.49 -15.79
N GLU A 39 -0.40 6.22 -16.22
CA GLU A 39 -1.50 5.53 -16.91
C GLU A 39 -2.76 5.47 -16.03
N SER A 40 -2.59 5.18 -14.73
CA SER A 40 -3.69 5.15 -13.75
C SER A 40 -4.32 6.54 -13.55
N ARG A 41 -3.52 7.60 -13.53
CA ARG A 41 -4.01 8.99 -13.47
C ARG A 41 -4.74 9.39 -14.76
N ARG A 42 -4.20 9.03 -15.93
CA ARG A 42 -4.87 9.29 -17.23
C ARG A 42 -6.22 8.60 -17.32
N ARG A 43 -6.31 7.31 -16.95
CA ARG A 43 -7.58 6.58 -16.90
C ARG A 43 -8.60 7.22 -15.94
N SER A 44 -8.14 7.91 -14.90
CA SER A 44 -9.01 8.63 -13.96
C SER A 44 -9.51 9.97 -14.53
N LEU A 45 -8.80 10.54 -15.51
CA LEU A 45 -9.12 11.79 -16.20
C LEU A 45 -9.89 11.59 -17.51
N GLU A 46 -9.89 10.36 -18.06
CA GLU A 46 -10.70 10.04 -19.22
C GLU A 46 -12.18 10.30 -18.91
N PRO A 47 -12.88 11.11 -19.73
CA PRO A 47 -14.30 11.35 -19.54
C PRO A 47 -15.02 10.01 -19.60
N LYS A 48 -15.71 9.65 -18.52
CA LYS A 48 -16.55 8.45 -18.50
C LYS A 48 -17.51 8.54 -19.67
N GLU A 49 -17.39 7.61 -20.62
CA GLU A 49 -18.40 7.44 -21.66
C GLU A 49 -19.77 7.39 -20.97
N PRO A 50 -20.76 8.14 -21.47
CA PRO A 50 -22.10 8.12 -20.89
C PRO A 50 -22.57 6.66 -20.82
N PRO A 51 -23.30 6.26 -19.75
CA PRO A 51 -23.68 4.87 -19.55
C PRO A 51 -24.39 4.36 -20.80
N LYS A 52 -23.78 3.40 -21.50
CA LYS A 52 -24.36 2.77 -22.68
C LYS A 52 -25.73 2.24 -22.27
N LYS A 53 -26.79 2.82 -22.83
CA LYS A 53 -28.17 2.34 -22.61
C LYS A 53 -28.19 0.85 -22.91
N LYS A 54 -28.82 0.05 -22.04
CA LYS A 54 -28.94 -1.40 -22.24
C LYS A 54 -29.68 -1.64 -23.56
N LYS A 55 -28.94 -1.98 -24.61
CA LYS A 55 -29.50 -2.35 -25.91
C LYS A 55 -29.97 -3.80 -25.87
N LEU A 56 -31.06 -4.11 -26.57
CA LEU A 56 -31.52 -5.49 -26.71
C LEU A 56 -30.48 -6.31 -27.49
N LYS A 57 -30.35 -7.62 -27.21
CA LYS A 57 -29.38 -8.50 -27.92
C LYS A 57 -29.49 -8.43 -29.45
N ARG A 58 -30.70 -8.19 -29.97
CA ARG A 58 -30.97 -8.03 -31.41
C ARG A 58 -30.37 -6.73 -31.98
N GLU A 59 -30.43 -5.65 -31.22
CA GLU A 59 -29.89 -4.34 -31.59
C GLU A 59 -28.36 -4.38 -31.57
N LEU A 60 -27.78 -5.01 -30.54
CA LEU A 60 -26.33 -5.26 -30.47
C LEU A 60 -25.81 -6.08 -31.65
N ARG A 61 -26.54 -7.12 -32.07
CA ARG A 61 -26.18 -7.92 -33.26
C ARG A 61 -26.28 -7.12 -34.55
N ARG A 62 -27.31 -6.29 -34.69
CA ARG A 62 -27.46 -5.39 -35.85
C ARG A 62 -26.35 -4.35 -35.90
N GLU A 63 -26.02 -3.76 -34.76
CA GLU A 63 -24.96 -2.76 -34.64
C GLU A 63 -23.56 -3.35 -34.81
N ALA A 64 -23.36 -4.61 -34.43
CA ALA A 64 -22.15 -5.35 -34.73
C ALA A 64 -22.05 -5.67 -36.23
N LEU A 65 -23.16 -6.05 -36.88
CA LEU A 65 -23.23 -6.26 -38.33
C LEU A 65 -22.97 -4.96 -39.09
N THR A 66 -23.58 -3.83 -38.69
CA THR A 66 -23.32 -2.53 -39.33
C THR A 66 -21.87 -2.09 -39.11
N ARG A 67 -21.30 -2.25 -37.91
CA ARG A 67 -19.88 -1.99 -37.68
C ARG A 67 -18.98 -2.86 -38.54
N LEU A 68 -19.30 -4.14 -38.73
CA LEU A 68 -18.57 -5.03 -39.64
C LEU A 68 -18.71 -4.59 -41.10
N GLU A 69 -19.90 -4.15 -41.51
CA GLU A 69 -20.18 -3.63 -42.85
C GLU A 69 -19.53 -2.26 -43.11
N GLU A 70 -19.23 -1.50 -42.05
CA GLU A 70 -18.63 -0.15 -42.07
C GLU A 70 -17.11 -0.15 -41.79
N ALA A 71 -16.53 -1.25 -41.28
CA ALA A 71 -15.17 -1.30 -40.73
C ALA A 71 -14.02 -1.02 -41.72
N ALA A 72 -14.27 -0.82 -43.01
CA ALA A 72 -13.25 -0.39 -43.98
C ALA A 72 -13.88 0.02 -45.34
N ARG A 73 -14.82 0.98 -45.35
CA ARG A 73 -15.37 1.48 -46.63
C ARG A 73 -14.52 2.57 -47.27
N THR A 74 -13.73 3.29 -46.47
CA THR A 74 -12.90 4.40 -46.92
C THR A 74 -11.43 4.18 -46.57
N GLN A 75 -10.53 4.81 -47.33
CA GLN A 75 -9.09 4.76 -47.06
C GLN A 75 -8.74 5.31 -45.67
N SER A 76 -9.52 6.28 -45.15
CA SER A 76 -9.35 6.82 -43.80
C SER A 76 -9.65 5.78 -42.72
N ASP A 77 -10.76 5.03 -42.86
CA ASP A 77 -11.13 3.99 -41.89
C ASP A 77 -10.06 2.88 -41.84
N PHE A 78 -9.52 2.52 -43.01
CA PHE A 78 -8.42 1.56 -43.09
C PHE A 78 -7.16 2.06 -42.36
N ASN A 79 -6.79 3.33 -42.55
CA ASN A 79 -5.64 3.92 -41.85
C ASN A 79 -5.85 4.00 -40.33
N GLU A 80 -7.07 4.26 -39.86
CA GLU A 80 -7.40 4.24 -38.44
C GLU A 80 -7.27 2.85 -37.82
N VAL A 81 -7.74 1.82 -38.53
CA VAL A 81 -7.56 0.42 -38.11
C VAL A 81 -6.08 0.08 -38.05
N VAL A 82 -5.30 0.39 -39.08
CA VAL A 82 -3.84 0.15 -39.10
C VAL A 82 -3.16 0.86 -37.92
N ALA A 83 -3.44 2.14 -37.69
CA ALA A 83 -2.87 2.89 -36.57
C ALA A 83 -3.26 2.30 -35.20
N TRP A 84 -4.46 1.72 -35.08
CA TRP A 84 -4.87 1.04 -33.85
C TRP A 84 -4.11 -0.29 -33.65
N TRP A 85 -3.87 -1.04 -34.73
CA TRP A 85 -3.06 -2.24 -34.70
C TRP A 85 -1.60 -1.95 -34.38
N ASP A 86 -1.00 -0.93 -35.00
CA ASP A 86 0.35 -0.47 -34.71
C ASP A 86 0.49 -0.09 -33.22
N LYS A 87 -0.51 0.63 -32.68
CA LYS A 87 -0.56 0.96 -31.25
C LYS A 87 -0.70 -0.26 -30.36
N LEU A 88 -1.42 -1.30 -30.78
CA LEU A 88 -1.52 -2.54 -30.01
C LEU A 88 -0.22 -3.33 -30.03
N ASP A 89 0.49 -3.32 -31.16
CA ASP A 89 1.76 -4.02 -31.30
C ASP A 89 2.85 -3.32 -30.47
N GLU A 90 2.94 -1.98 -30.53
CA GLU A 90 3.81 -1.19 -29.64
C GLU A 90 3.52 -1.49 -28.16
N ASN A 91 2.24 -1.66 -27.78
CA ASN A 91 1.85 -2.01 -26.42
C ASN A 91 2.19 -3.46 -26.04
N ARG A 92 2.24 -4.36 -27.02
CA ARG A 92 2.69 -5.74 -26.82
C ARG A 92 4.21 -5.74 -26.59
N GLU A 93 4.98 -5.15 -27.47
CA GLU A 93 6.44 -5.03 -27.35
C GLU A 93 6.86 -4.33 -26.05
N ARG A 94 6.11 -3.29 -25.65
CA ARG A 94 6.33 -2.60 -24.38
C ARG A 94 6.12 -3.52 -23.18
N ARG A 95 5.08 -4.36 -23.20
CA ARG A 95 4.82 -5.32 -22.11
C ARG A 95 5.87 -6.42 -22.08
N GLU A 96 6.29 -6.90 -23.23
CA GLU A 96 7.38 -7.87 -23.35
C GLU A 96 8.68 -7.30 -22.76
N ARG A 97 9.04 -6.05 -23.08
CA ARG A 97 10.18 -5.36 -22.44
C ARG A 97 10.05 -5.19 -20.93
N ASP A 98 8.87 -4.82 -20.43
CA ASP A 98 8.64 -4.72 -18.98
C ASP A 98 8.76 -6.09 -18.27
N HIS A 99 8.42 -7.19 -18.95
CA HIS A 99 8.56 -8.56 -18.44
C HIS A 99 9.98 -9.12 -18.57
N GLU A 100 10.77 -8.60 -19.51
CA GLU A 100 12.18 -8.91 -19.71
C GLU A 100 13.12 -8.16 -18.75
N VAL A 101 12.60 -7.24 -17.92
CA VAL A 101 13.36 -6.66 -16.80
C VAL A 101 13.59 -7.75 -15.75
N LEU A 102 14.59 -8.59 -16.02
CA LEU A 102 15.16 -9.55 -15.08
C LEU A 102 16.06 -8.79 -14.09
N ARG A 103 16.34 -9.41 -12.94
CA ARG A 103 17.48 -9.00 -12.11
C ARG A 103 18.72 -8.97 -13.00
N GLY A 104 19.50 -7.90 -12.92
CA GLY A 104 20.76 -7.74 -13.63
C GLY A 104 21.83 -8.69 -13.10
N GLY A 105 23.07 -8.46 -13.51
CA GLY A 105 24.22 -9.31 -13.21
C GLY A 105 24.63 -9.35 -11.74
N VAL A 106 23.91 -8.66 -10.85
CA VAL A 106 24.17 -8.64 -9.41
C VAL A 106 24.02 -10.05 -8.82
N PRO A 107 25.10 -10.64 -8.29
CA PRO A 107 25.04 -11.95 -7.65
C PRO A 107 24.05 -11.94 -6.49
N LEU A 108 23.32 -13.04 -6.29
CA LEU A 108 22.34 -13.17 -5.21
C LEU A 108 22.98 -13.00 -3.81
N GLU A 109 24.28 -13.25 -3.72
CA GLU A 109 25.12 -13.18 -2.52
C GLU A 109 25.64 -11.76 -2.22
N TYR A 110 25.42 -10.77 -3.10
CA TYR A 110 25.89 -9.41 -2.86
C TYR A 110 25.21 -8.80 -1.63
N GLY A 111 26.02 -8.42 -0.62
CA GLY A 111 25.55 -7.97 0.69
C GLY A 111 25.11 -9.09 1.64
N ALA A 112 25.23 -10.36 1.24
CA ALA A 112 25.17 -11.48 2.17
C ALA A 112 26.45 -11.49 3.01
N VAL A 113 26.32 -11.66 4.32
CA VAL A 113 27.48 -11.80 5.21
C VAL A 113 28.20 -13.09 4.82
N GLN A 114 29.52 -13.02 4.60
CA GLN A 114 30.33 -14.20 4.32
C GLN A 114 30.14 -15.26 5.41
N GLU A 115 30.03 -16.53 4.99
CA GLU A 115 29.73 -17.66 5.86
C GLU A 115 30.63 -17.68 7.12
N GLY A 116 30.02 -17.80 8.30
CA GLY A 116 30.74 -18.00 9.56
C GLY A 116 30.61 -16.90 10.62
N THR A 117 30.01 -15.75 10.29
CA THR A 117 29.76 -14.70 11.30
C THR A 117 28.39 -14.89 11.96
N ILE A 118 28.34 -15.51 13.14
CA ILE A 118 27.12 -15.64 13.93
C ILE A 118 26.81 -14.27 14.55
N PHE A 119 25.92 -13.50 13.94
CA PHE A 119 25.35 -12.32 14.58
C PHE A 119 24.37 -12.78 15.67
N PRO A 120 24.53 -12.31 16.92
CA PRO A 120 23.52 -12.55 17.94
C PRO A 120 22.15 -12.09 17.45
N ALA A 121 21.15 -12.96 17.54
CA ALA A 121 19.81 -12.69 17.00
C ALA A 121 19.21 -11.38 17.52
N PHE A 122 19.60 -10.93 18.72
CA PHE A 122 19.18 -9.64 19.27
C PHE A 122 19.67 -8.43 18.47
N LEU A 123 20.87 -8.47 17.88
CA LEU A 123 21.39 -7.40 17.01
C LEU A 123 20.67 -7.34 15.66
N CYS A 124 20.05 -8.46 15.26
CA CYS A 124 19.19 -8.52 14.08
C CYS A 124 17.74 -8.07 14.36
N SER A 125 17.39 -7.75 15.61
CA SER A 125 16.08 -7.20 15.94
C SER A 125 15.89 -5.85 15.22
N PRO A 126 14.73 -5.62 14.57
CA PRO A 126 14.41 -4.33 13.95
C PRO A 126 14.57 -3.16 14.92
N PHE A 127 14.21 -3.36 16.20
CA PHE A 127 14.37 -2.37 17.25
C PHE A 127 15.84 -1.98 17.47
N TRP A 128 16.74 -2.97 17.49
CA TRP A 128 18.18 -2.73 17.66
C TRP A 128 18.77 -2.03 16.44
N ARG A 129 18.36 -2.42 15.23
CA ARG A 129 18.79 -1.75 14.00
C ARG A 129 18.34 -0.30 13.94
N GLU A 130 17.11 -0.02 14.36
CA GLU A 130 16.57 1.32 14.44
C GLU A 130 17.32 2.18 15.47
N LEU A 131 17.63 1.61 16.64
CA LEU A 131 18.44 2.27 17.66
C LEU A 131 19.85 2.61 17.16
N CYS A 132 20.51 1.68 16.46
CA CYS A 132 21.81 1.91 15.85
C CYS A 132 21.76 2.90 14.68
N SER A 133 20.63 3.01 13.96
CA SER A 133 20.47 3.92 12.81
C SER A 133 20.37 5.41 13.20
N GLY A 134 20.21 5.71 14.50
CA GLY A 134 20.01 7.08 14.98
C GLY A 134 18.61 7.63 14.72
N TYR A 135 17.68 6.83 14.19
CA TYR A 135 16.28 7.20 13.99
C TYR A 135 15.48 7.03 15.29
N PHE A 136 15.65 7.98 16.22
CA PHE A 136 15.16 7.86 17.59
C PHE A 136 13.68 8.24 17.79
N LEU A 137 12.99 8.80 16.79
CA LEU A 137 11.62 9.31 16.99
C LEU A 137 10.65 8.21 17.45
N ASN A 138 10.78 7.00 16.91
CA ASN A 138 9.97 5.85 17.33
C ASN A 138 10.36 5.31 18.71
N ILE A 139 11.56 5.65 19.20
CA ILE A 139 12.07 5.29 20.52
C ILE A 139 11.60 6.32 21.57
N ILE A 140 11.67 7.62 21.25
CA ILE A 140 11.24 8.71 22.14
C ILE A 140 9.74 8.62 22.41
N PHE A 141 8.92 8.46 21.37
CA PHE A 141 7.46 8.30 21.52
C PHE A 141 7.05 6.84 21.73
N GLY A 142 7.94 6.03 22.30
CA GLY A 142 7.69 4.64 22.69
C GLY A 142 6.71 4.50 23.87
N CYS A 143 6.00 5.55 24.27
CA CYS A 143 5.09 5.57 25.40
C CYS A 143 3.61 5.48 24.94
N PRO A 144 2.78 4.62 25.55
CA PRO A 144 1.34 4.57 25.24
C PRO A 144 0.59 5.90 25.40
N TYR A 145 1.05 6.76 26.31
CA TYR A 145 0.34 8.01 26.63
C TYR A 145 0.64 9.13 25.63
N GLU A 146 1.79 9.10 24.98
CA GLU A 146 2.29 10.13 24.06
C GLU A 146 2.12 9.75 22.58
N MET A 147 1.62 8.55 22.28
CA MET A 147 1.47 8.06 20.90
C MET A 147 0.57 8.92 19.98
N HIS A 148 -0.18 9.87 20.54
CA HIS A 148 -0.99 10.83 19.77
C HIS A 148 -0.13 11.87 19.05
N GLU A 149 1.10 12.11 19.52
CA GLU A 149 2.06 13.04 18.90
C GLU A 149 2.68 12.46 17.62
N LEU A 150 2.62 11.13 17.44
CA LEU A 150 3.09 10.44 16.23
C LEU A 150 2.13 10.57 15.04
N LEU A 151 0.92 11.12 15.25
CA LEU A 151 -0.09 11.22 14.20
C LEU A 151 -0.13 12.61 13.60
N ALA A 152 0.00 12.67 12.26
CA ALA A 152 -0.13 13.92 11.50
C ALA A 152 -1.58 14.40 11.32
N ASP A 153 -2.57 13.52 11.54
CA ASP A 153 -3.99 13.86 11.42
C ASP A 153 -4.53 14.41 12.75
N ASP A 154 -4.93 15.67 12.76
CA ASP A 154 -5.45 16.38 13.94
C ASP A 154 -6.64 15.67 14.59
N PHE A 155 -7.54 15.10 13.79
CA PHE A 155 -8.73 14.42 14.31
C PHE A 155 -8.33 13.11 15.00
N LEU A 156 -7.49 12.31 14.33
CA LEU A 156 -7.03 11.04 14.89
C LEU A 156 -6.16 11.27 16.15
N SER A 157 -5.31 12.30 16.12
CA SER A 157 -4.48 12.69 17.26
C SER A 157 -5.36 13.05 18.47
N LYS A 158 -6.34 13.96 18.30
CA LYS A 158 -7.30 14.31 19.38
C LYS A 158 -8.11 13.11 19.86
N MET A 159 -8.59 12.29 18.94
CA MET A 159 -9.38 11.10 19.27
C MET A 159 -8.60 10.12 20.16
N ILE A 160 -7.30 9.93 19.90
CA ILE A 160 -6.43 9.09 20.74
C ILE A 160 -6.10 9.80 22.06
N PHE A 161 -5.82 11.10 22.03
CA PHE A 161 -5.51 11.88 23.22
C PHE A 161 -6.63 11.79 24.28
N GLU A 162 -7.89 11.86 23.85
CA GLU A 162 -9.09 11.75 24.70
C GLU A 162 -9.36 10.34 25.26
N LEU A 163 -8.63 9.31 24.82
CA LEU A 163 -8.80 7.96 25.38
C LEU A 163 -8.35 7.91 26.84
N LYS A 164 -9.03 7.08 27.64
CA LYS A 164 -8.57 6.74 28.98
C LYS A 164 -7.21 6.04 28.91
N GLU A 165 -6.40 6.20 29.95
CA GLU A 165 -5.07 5.57 30.08
C GLU A 165 -5.10 4.06 29.79
N ASP A 166 -6.00 3.31 30.44
CA ASP A 166 -6.21 1.87 30.17
C ASP A 166 -6.44 1.54 28.69
N HIS A 167 -7.17 2.41 27.98
CA HIS A 167 -7.48 2.22 26.57
C HIS A 167 -6.31 2.62 25.67
N LYS A 168 -5.50 3.59 26.10
CA LYS A 168 -4.27 3.99 25.41
C LYS A 168 -3.26 2.85 25.43
N GLU A 169 -3.04 2.23 26.59
CA GLU A 169 -2.18 1.04 26.71
C GLU A 169 -2.66 -0.11 25.82
N LEU A 170 -3.96 -0.44 25.92
CA LEU A 170 -4.55 -1.49 25.10
C LEU A 170 -4.39 -1.22 23.61
N PHE A 171 -4.64 0.03 23.17
CA PHE A 171 -4.49 0.43 21.78
C PHE A 171 -3.04 0.39 21.32
N TYR A 172 -2.12 0.89 22.14
CA TYR A 172 -0.69 0.89 21.87
C TYR A 172 -0.17 -0.52 21.62
N TYR A 173 -0.44 -1.46 22.54
CA TYR A 173 0.07 -2.83 22.38
C TYR A 173 -0.59 -3.56 21.21
N LYS A 174 -1.89 -3.31 20.95
CA LYS A 174 -2.59 -3.96 19.84
C LYS A 174 -2.27 -3.44 18.46
N VAL A 175 -2.15 -2.12 18.31
CA VAL A 175 -2.03 -1.48 17.00
C VAL A 175 -0.58 -1.20 16.66
N LEU A 176 0.16 -0.57 17.57
CA LEU A 176 1.55 -0.17 17.31
C LEU A 176 2.51 -1.35 17.51
N ARG A 177 2.38 -2.09 18.62
CA ARG A 177 3.24 -3.26 18.90
C ARG A 177 2.72 -4.57 18.29
N ARG A 178 1.48 -4.58 17.79
CA ARG A 178 0.83 -5.74 17.13
C ARG A 178 0.80 -7.03 17.97
N TYR A 179 0.74 -6.90 19.29
CA TYR A 179 0.72 -8.04 20.21
C TYR A 179 -0.56 -8.88 20.07
N SER A 180 -0.45 -10.18 20.35
CA SER A 180 -1.59 -11.09 20.49
C SER A 180 -2.40 -10.77 21.75
N SER A 181 -3.64 -11.25 21.85
CA SER A 181 -4.51 -10.88 22.99
C SER A 181 -4.07 -11.55 24.28
N ALA A 182 -3.39 -12.69 24.16
CA ALA A 182 -2.71 -13.37 25.26
C ALA A 182 -1.48 -12.58 25.72
N GLU A 183 -0.65 -12.08 24.80
CA GLU A 183 0.52 -11.25 25.13
C GLU A 183 0.12 -9.95 25.84
N VAL A 184 -0.89 -9.25 25.33
CA VAL A 184 -1.41 -8.04 26.00
C VAL A 184 -1.97 -8.37 27.38
N GLY A 185 -2.63 -9.53 27.52
CA GLY A 185 -3.10 -10.01 28.81
C GLY A 185 -1.97 -10.27 29.80
N ALA A 186 -0.85 -10.83 29.33
CA ALA A 186 0.34 -11.05 30.15
C ALA A 186 1.03 -9.73 30.56
N VAL A 187 1.02 -8.71 29.72
CA VAL A 187 1.61 -7.39 30.03
C VAL A 187 0.75 -6.59 31.02
N LEU A 188 -0.58 -6.68 30.89
CA LEU A 188 -1.54 -5.90 31.69
C LEU A 188 -2.13 -6.69 32.87
N ASP A 189 -1.58 -7.87 33.18
CA ASP A 189 -2.09 -8.81 34.19
C ASP A 189 -3.61 -9.07 34.10
N GLN A 190 -4.10 -9.27 32.88
CA GLN A 190 -5.51 -9.48 32.55
C GLN A 190 -5.73 -10.75 31.74
N THR A 191 -6.91 -11.34 31.89
CA THR A 191 -7.27 -12.51 31.08
C THR A 191 -7.47 -12.13 29.61
N ASP A 192 -7.07 -13.03 28.70
CA ASP A 192 -7.27 -12.87 27.25
C ASP A 192 -8.74 -12.53 26.89
N ARG A 193 -9.69 -13.18 27.56
CA ARG A 193 -11.12 -12.90 27.38
C ARG A 193 -11.47 -11.45 27.73
N ASN A 194 -10.93 -10.92 28.82
CA ASN A 194 -11.16 -9.53 29.23
C ASN A 194 -10.55 -8.56 28.21
N ILE A 195 -9.33 -8.83 27.73
CA ILE A 195 -8.66 -8.04 26.70
C ILE A 195 -9.48 -8.00 25.41
N ARG A 196 -9.96 -9.15 24.91
CA ARG A 196 -10.85 -9.20 23.73
C ARG A 196 -12.12 -8.38 23.92
N LYS A 197 -12.75 -8.46 25.11
CA LYS A 197 -13.96 -7.69 25.43
C LYS A 197 -13.68 -6.18 25.57
N LYS A 198 -12.55 -5.78 26.16
CA LYS A 198 -12.12 -4.37 26.23
C LYS A 198 -11.83 -3.83 24.82
N TRP A 199 -11.11 -4.60 24.00
CA TRP A 199 -10.77 -4.24 22.63
C TRP A 199 -12.01 -4.05 21.75
N ALA A 200 -12.96 -4.99 21.79
CA ALA A 200 -14.20 -4.87 21.03
C ALA A 200 -14.99 -3.61 21.42
N ARG A 201 -15.09 -3.31 22.72
CA ARG A 201 -15.76 -2.09 23.23
C ARG A 201 -15.04 -0.82 22.79
N LEU A 202 -13.71 -0.80 22.87
CA LEU A 202 -12.89 0.32 22.41
C LEU A 202 -13.06 0.56 20.91
N LEU A 203 -12.99 -0.51 20.10
CA LEU A 203 -13.16 -0.44 18.66
C LEU A 203 -14.52 0.10 18.26
N LYS A 204 -15.61 -0.38 18.88
CA LYS A 204 -16.96 0.17 18.64
C LYS A 204 -17.04 1.67 18.95
N ARG A 205 -16.42 2.12 20.04
CA ARG A 205 -16.38 3.56 20.41
C ARG A 205 -15.61 4.40 19.40
N LEU A 206 -14.43 3.92 18.97
CA LEU A 206 -13.61 4.61 17.97
C LEU A 206 -14.31 4.67 16.61
N GLN A 207 -14.91 3.56 16.17
CA GLN A 207 -15.70 3.51 14.93
C GLN A 207 -16.87 4.49 14.95
N LYS A 208 -17.56 4.61 16.09
CA LYS A 208 -18.64 5.58 16.27
C LYS A 208 -18.13 7.01 16.10
N LYS A 209 -17.09 7.43 16.84
CA LYS A 209 -16.50 8.77 16.71
C LYS A 209 -16.03 9.08 15.29
N LEU A 210 -15.37 8.11 14.64
CA LEU A 210 -14.94 8.25 13.25
C LEU A 210 -16.13 8.40 12.28
N SER A 211 -17.20 7.64 12.48
CA SER A 211 -18.39 7.74 11.64
C SER A 211 -19.09 9.10 11.77
N GLU A 212 -19.17 9.65 12.98
CA GLU A 212 -19.72 10.98 13.26
C GLU A 212 -18.89 12.07 12.58
N HIS A 213 -17.55 11.98 12.68
CA HIS A 213 -16.65 12.92 12.03
C HIS A 213 -16.76 12.91 10.49
N ILE A 214 -16.81 11.73 9.87
CA ILE A 214 -16.96 11.61 8.42
C ILE A 214 -18.33 12.14 7.97
N ALA A 215 -19.40 11.87 8.74
CA ALA A 215 -20.73 12.38 8.45
C ALA A 215 -20.80 13.92 8.55
N GLU A 216 -20.13 14.50 9.55
CA GLU A 216 -20.01 15.97 9.67
C GLU A 216 -19.22 16.58 8.51
N LYS A 217 -18.13 15.92 8.09
CA LYS A 217 -17.33 16.33 6.93
C LYS A 217 -18.17 16.35 5.63
N ASP A 218 -19.01 15.34 5.43
CA ASP A 218 -19.95 15.26 4.31
C ASP A 218 -21.00 16.39 4.36
N GLY A 219 -21.59 16.64 5.54
CA GLY A 219 -22.54 17.74 5.77
C GLY A 219 -21.96 19.13 5.53
N ARG A 220 -20.64 19.30 5.70
CA ARG A 220 -19.90 20.53 5.38
C ARG A 220 -19.49 20.63 3.90
N GLY A 221 -19.91 19.70 3.05
CA GLY A 221 -19.62 19.69 1.62
C GLY A 221 -18.16 19.41 1.25
N ARG A 222 -17.36 18.86 2.17
CA ARG A 222 -15.96 18.50 1.88
C ARG A 222 -15.89 17.17 1.13
N PRO A 223 -14.97 17.02 0.16
CA PRO A 223 -14.85 15.79 -0.61
C PRO A 223 -14.48 14.61 0.30
N MET A 224 -15.26 13.52 0.19
CA MET A 224 -14.98 12.25 0.86
C MET A 224 -14.10 11.33 0.02
N MET A 225 -13.13 10.72 0.67
CA MET A 225 -12.29 9.68 0.09
C MET A 225 -13.11 8.39 -0.14
N LEU A 226 -12.70 7.57 -1.11
CA LEU A 226 -13.38 6.29 -1.38
C LEU A 226 -13.38 5.36 -0.15
N ARG A 227 -12.28 5.35 0.62
CA ARG A 227 -12.18 4.57 1.87
C ARG A 227 -13.18 5.02 2.92
N GLU A 228 -13.41 6.32 3.06
CA GLU A 228 -14.38 6.90 3.99
C GLU A 228 -15.81 6.48 3.62
N LYS A 229 -16.14 6.51 2.31
CA LYS A 229 -17.44 6.05 1.79
C LYS A 229 -17.68 4.57 2.07
N VAL A 230 -16.70 3.72 1.75
CA VAL A 230 -16.76 2.27 2.00
C VAL A 230 -16.88 1.97 3.50
N PHE A 231 -16.16 2.71 4.34
CA PHE A 231 -16.26 2.58 5.79
C PHE A 231 -17.67 2.92 6.29
N LEU A 232 -18.24 4.05 5.87
CA LEU A 232 -19.60 4.45 6.25
C LEU A 232 -20.65 3.42 5.82
N GLU A 233 -20.55 2.87 4.61
CA GLU A 233 -21.45 1.82 4.15
C GLU A 233 -21.36 0.55 5.00
N LYS A 234 -20.14 0.10 5.32
CA LYS A 234 -19.92 -1.06 6.19
C LYS A 234 -20.40 -0.82 7.61
N TYR A 235 -20.12 0.36 8.16
CA TYR A 235 -20.53 0.74 9.50
C TYR A 235 -22.06 0.81 9.63
N LYS A 236 -22.75 1.39 8.63
CA LYS A 236 -24.22 1.39 8.59
C LYS A 236 -24.78 -0.03 8.60
N LYS A 237 -24.19 -0.97 7.84
CA LYS A 237 -24.59 -2.38 7.86
C LYS A 237 -24.36 -3.03 9.22
N SER A 238 -23.19 -2.82 9.85
CA SER A 238 -22.90 -3.41 11.16
C SER A 238 -23.78 -2.85 12.28
N VAL A 239 -24.13 -1.57 12.24
CA VAL A 239 -25.05 -0.96 13.22
C VAL A 239 -26.47 -1.49 13.05
N LEU A 240 -26.91 -1.72 11.80
CA LEU A 240 -28.21 -2.33 11.51
C LEU A 240 -28.29 -3.80 11.98
N ASP A 241 -27.20 -4.55 11.88
CA ASP A 241 -27.11 -5.92 12.38
C ASP A 241 -27.02 -5.98 13.91
N ASP A 242 -26.24 -5.11 14.55
CA ASP A 242 -26.16 -4.97 16.01
C ASP A 242 -27.53 -4.59 16.63
N GLY A 243 -28.46 -4.00 15.86
CA GLY A 243 -29.83 -3.71 16.30
C GLY A 243 -30.78 -4.92 16.33
N LYS A 244 -30.39 -6.05 15.72
CA LYS A 244 -31.13 -7.33 15.78
C LYS A 244 -30.65 -8.22 16.91
N ASP A 245 -29.37 -8.10 17.28
CA ASP A 245 -28.80 -8.79 18.43
C ASP A 245 -28.99 -7.92 19.67
N GLY A 246 -30.25 -7.88 20.15
CA GLY A 246 -30.58 -7.35 21.45
C GLY A 246 -29.77 -8.06 22.55
N TRP A 247 -29.09 -7.28 23.38
CA TRP A 247 -28.74 -7.71 24.73
C TRP A 247 -29.96 -7.53 25.63
#